data_AF-A0A6C0J2X8-F1
#
_entry.id   AF-A0A6C0J2X8-F1
#
_cell.length_a   1.000
_cell.length_b   1.000
_cell.length_c   1.000
_cell.angle_alpha   90.00
_cell.angle_beta   90.00
_cell.angle_gamma   90.00
#
_symmetry.space_group_name_H-M   'P 1'
#
loop_
_entity.id
_entity.type
_entity.pdbx_description
1 polymer ?
#
loop_
_entity_poly.entity_id
_entity_poly.type
_entity_poly.pdbx_seq_one_letter_code
_entity_poly.pdbx_strand_id
1 'polypeptide(L)'
;MENVVSGFLLLVIGWILYDEFKEIPALAAIDKGGRLCDYSCGGSTFEPVSAALARGMRLIEVHVYSDEQDQPVVALHQENAGVDHAYDNVSFESVCVTLVNEAFPSDVPLILSIVPHTSTTFTLNRIAYHLSTTLHKHFAKDVTEETLLGALANKIVIVSGPEVRGSNLEELVNLNWGSSSLRRLEYQQAAYPRDPAELMAFNKDHISMVAPSDMYKTVAAVKDLYGCQWNLISGTAGFLPTKGT
;
A
#
# COMPACT_ATOMS: atom_id res chain seq x y z
N MET A 1 -40.53 -12.11 -36.08
CA MET A 1 -40.25 -12.54 -34.70
C MET A 1 -38.78 -12.29 -34.35
N GLU A 2 -37.84 -12.57 -35.26
CA GLU A 2 -36.40 -12.29 -35.08
C GLU A 2 -36.06 -10.83 -34.75
N ASN A 3 -36.65 -9.85 -35.45
CA ASN A 3 -36.34 -8.42 -35.21
C ASN A 3 -36.73 -7.93 -33.79
N VAL A 4 -37.71 -8.58 -33.16
CA VAL A 4 -38.15 -8.25 -31.80
C VAL A 4 -37.19 -8.85 -30.76
N VAL A 5 -36.69 -10.06 -31.04
CA VAL A 5 -35.70 -10.73 -30.19
C VAL A 5 -34.36 -9.99 -30.22
N SER A 6 -33.91 -9.55 -31.40
CA SER A 6 -32.66 -8.77 -31.54
C SER A 6 -32.74 -7.40 -30.84
N GLY A 7 -33.89 -6.72 -30.92
CA GLY A 7 -34.10 -5.45 -30.23
C GLY A 7 -34.08 -5.59 -28.70
N PHE A 8 -34.67 -6.68 -28.19
CA PHE A 8 -34.64 -6.97 -26.76
C PHE A 8 -33.24 -7.33 -26.27
N LEU A 9 -32.47 -8.10 -27.05
CA LEU A 9 -31.11 -8.47 -26.70
C LEU A 9 -30.17 -7.25 -26.62
N LEU A 10 -30.31 -6.30 -27.54
CA LEU A 10 -29.53 -5.06 -27.54
C LEU A 10 -29.86 -4.15 -26.34
N LEU A 11 -31.12 -4.13 -25.90
CA LEU A 11 -31.53 -3.41 -24.69
C LEU A 11 -30.96 -4.06 -23.43
N VAL A 12 -30.94 -5.40 -23.37
CA VAL A 12 -30.34 -6.12 -22.23
C VAL A 12 -28.83 -5.92 -22.21
N ILE A 13 -28.14 -6.01 -23.34
CA ILE A 13 -26.69 -5.71 -23.42
C ILE A 13 -26.42 -4.26 -23.05
N GLY A 14 -27.21 -3.32 -23.58
CA GLY A 14 -27.09 -1.90 -23.23
C GLY A 14 -27.34 -1.62 -21.75
N TRP A 15 -28.27 -2.35 -21.11
CA TRP A 15 -28.54 -2.26 -19.69
C TRP A 15 -27.44 -2.89 -18.83
N ILE A 16 -26.92 -4.07 -19.21
CA ILE A 16 -25.78 -4.72 -18.54
C ILE A 16 -24.54 -3.83 -18.61
N LEU A 17 -24.23 -3.29 -19.80
CA LEU A 17 -23.13 -2.35 -19.96
C LEU A 17 -23.38 -1.06 -19.17
N TYR A 18 -24.61 -0.53 -19.20
CA TYR A 18 -24.93 0.64 -18.40
C TYR A 18 -24.73 0.39 -16.90
N ASP A 19 -25.15 -0.76 -16.37
CA ASP A 19 -24.98 -1.12 -14.96
C ASP A 19 -23.50 -1.34 -14.60
N GLU A 20 -22.72 -2.00 -15.46
CA GLU A 20 -21.26 -2.16 -15.29
C GLU A 20 -20.51 -0.81 -15.33
N PHE A 21 -20.95 0.14 -16.17
CA PHE A 21 -20.28 1.44 -16.32
C PHE A 21 -20.81 2.54 -15.39
N LYS A 22 -22.01 2.40 -14.81
CA LYS A 22 -22.59 3.42 -13.90
C LYS A 22 -21.90 3.46 -12.54
N GLU A 23 -21.24 2.36 -12.16
CA GLU A 23 -20.50 2.23 -10.90
C GLU A 23 -18.99 2.46 -11.03
N ILE A 24 -18.50 2.89 -12.20
CA ILE A 24 -17.19 3.54 -12.23
C ILE A 24 -17.46 5.00 -11.88
N PRO A 25 -17.34 5.43 -10.60
CA PRO A 25 -17.31 6.85 -10.32
C PRO A 25 -16.25 7.41 -11.25
N ALA A 26 -16.66 8.35 -12.12
CA ALA A 26 -15.69 9.14 -12.85
C ALA A 26 -14.67 9.58 -11.81
N LEU A 27 -13.41 9.13 -11.94
CA LEU A 27 -12.35 9.47 -11.02
C LEU A 27 -12.35 10.99 -10.96
N ALA A 28 -12.99 11.55 -9.95
CA ALA A 28 -12.97 12.97 -9.73
C ALA A 28 -11.50 13.31 -9.67
N ALA A 29 -11.07 14.27 -10.49
CA ALA A 29 -9.66 14.64 -10.56
C ALA A 29 -9.19 14.86 -9.12
N ILE A 30 -8.31 13.98 -8.65
CA ILE A 30 -7.79 14.06 -7.29
C ILE A 30 -7.11 15.43 -7.22
N ASP A 31 -7.56 16.29 -6.29
CA ASP A 31 -6.78 17.48 -5.97
C ASP A 31 -5.43 16.97 -5.47
N LYS A 32 -4.33 17.36 -6.11
CA LYS A 32 -2.97 16.92 -5.76
C LYS A 32 -2.19 17.97 -4.97
N GLY A 33 -2.87 19.06 -4.59
CA GLY A 33 -2.30 20.16 -3.81
C GLY A 33 -2.32 19.96 -2.30
N GLY A 34 -2.94 18.89 -1.79
CA GLY A 34 -2.91 18.53 -0.37
C GLY A 34 -1.63 17.81 0.04
N ARG A 35 -1.41 17.74 1.36
CA ARG A 35 -0.30 17.01 1.98
C ARG A 35 -0.54 15.51 1.92
N LEU A 36 0.51 14.69 2.00
CA LEU A 36 0.38 13.23 1.98
C LEU A 36 -0.53 12.70 3.13
N CYS A 37 -0.51 13.33 4.30
CA CYS A 37 -1.40 13.01 5.43
C CYS A 37 -2.88 13.42 5.23
N ASP A 38 -3.19 14.24 4.23
CA ASP A 38 -4.56 14.66 3.90
C ASP A 38 -5.28 13.65 2.98
N TYR A 39 -4.64 12.54 2.61
CA TYR A 39 -5.23 11.50 1.76
C TYR A 39 -5.27 10.15 2.44
N SER A 40 -6.42 9.52 2.33
CA SER A 40 -6.57 8.09 2.58
C SER A 40 -6.12 7.28 1.37
N CYS A 41 -5.52 6.11 1.62
CA CYS A 41 -5.09 5.19 0.58
C CYS A 41 -5.39 3.75 0.98
N GLY A 42 -6.02 3.03 0.07
CA GLY A 42 -6.24 1.59 0.18
C GLY A 42 -4.95 0.82 -0.09
N GLY A 43 -4.65 -0.12 0.80
CA GLY A 43 -3.45 -0.94 0.78
C GLY A 43 -3.71 -2.41 0.46
N SER A 44 -2.68 -3.07 -0.06
CA SER A 44 -2.65 -4.50 -0.39
C SER A 44 -1.48 -5.16 0.34
N THR A 45 -1.68 -6.39 0.81
CA THR A 45 -0.64 -7.21 1.46
C THR A 45 -0.94 -8.69 1.21
N PHE A 46 0.10 -9.53 1.29
CA PHE A 46 0.01 -10.99 1.08
C PHE A 46 -0.70 -11.40 -0.22
N GLU A 47 -0.31 -10.77 -1.33
CA GLU A 47 -0.76 -11.15 -2.67
C GLU A 47 0.28 -10.76 -3.73
N PRO A 48 0.19 -11.30 -4.95
CA PRO A 48 1.07 -10.87 -6.04
C PRO A 48 0.94 -9.38 -6.34
N VAL A 49 2.07 -8.66 -6.37
CA VAL A 49 2.13 -7.22 -6.61
C VAL A 49 1.43 -6.80 -7.91
N SER A 50 1.54 -7.62 -8.96
CA SER A 50 0.85 -7.37 -10.24
C SER A 50 -0.67 -7.34 -10.08
N ALA A 51 -1.24 -8.24 -9.27
CA ALA A 51 -2.68 -8.28 -9.00
C ALA A 51 -3.16 -7.05 -8.19
N ALA A 52 -2.33 -6.58 -7.25
CA ALA A 52 -2.60 -5.35 -6.51
C ALA A 52 -2.59 -4.13 -7.44
N LEU A 53 -1.56 -3.99 -8.28
CA LEU A 53 -1.42 -2.89 -9.23
C LEU A 53 -2.52 -2.88 -10.29
N ALA A 54 -2.92 -4.04 -10.79
CA ALA A 54 -4.02 -4.18 -11.74
C ALA A 54 -5.36 -3.66 -11.17
N ARG A 55 -5.56 -3.71 -9.85
CA ARG A 55 -6.72 -3.13 -9.15
C ARG A 55 -6.54 -1.63 -8.85
N GLY A 56 -5.43 -1.02 -9.26
CA GLY A 56 -5.13 0.39 -9.02
C GLY A 56 -4.65 0.70 -7.59
N MET A 57 -4.19 -0.32 -6.86
CA MET A 57 -3.65 -0.13 -5.51
C MET A 57 -2.34 0.68 -5.58
N ARG A 58 -2.21 1.65 -4.67
CA ARG A 58 -1.01 2.53 -4.60
C ARG A 58 -0.27 2.42 -3.28
N LEU A 59 -0.81 1.68 -2.32
CA LEU A 59 -0.12 1.25 -1.11
C LEU A 59 0.03 -0.28 -1.17
N ILE A 60 1.27 -0.75 -1.14
CA ILE A 60 1.59 -2.17 -1.18
C ILE A 60 2.53 -2.46 0.00
N GLU A 61 2.13 -3.39 0.86
CA GLU A 61 2.97 -3.92 1.94
C GLU A 61 3.54 -5.28 1.54
N VAL A 62 4.86 -5.41 1.66
CA VAL A 62 5.59 -6.64 1.39
C VAL A 62 6.24 -7.14 2.67
N HIS A 63 5.97 -8.39 3.01
CA HIS A 63 6.56 -9.07 4.15
C HIS A 63 7.78 -9.85 3.66
N VAL A 64 8.98 -9.40 4.04
CA VAL A 64 10.24 -9.90 3.50
C VAL A 64 10.93 -10.83 4.49
N TYR A 65 11.24 -12.03 4.04
CA TYR A 65 11.97 -13.05 4.80
C TYR A 65 13.33 -13.32 4.16
N SER A 66 14.21 -14.00 4.91
CA SER A 66 15.48 -14.52 4.41
C SER A 66 15.28 -15.98 3.98
N ASP A 67 15.68 -16.34 2.77
CA ASP A 67 15.73 -17.76 2.38
C ASP A 67 17.00 -18.46 2.92
N GLU A 68 17.18 -19.74 2.57
CA GLU A 68 18.32 -20.56 3.00
C GLU A 68 19.69 -20.03 2.50
N GLN A 69 19.69 -19.12 1.52
CA GLN A 69 20.86 -18.50 0.91
C GLN A 69 20.97 -17.00 1.24
N ASP A 70 20.26 -16.55 2.28
CA ASP A 70 20.17 -15.16 2.71
C ASP A 70 19.69 -14.20 1.61
N GLN A 71 18.92 -14.70 0.63
CA GLN A 71 18.26 -13.85 -0.36
C GLN A 71 16.90 -13.38 0.15
N PRO A 72 16.51 -12.12 -0.14
CA PRO A 72 15.22 -11.61 0.26
C PRO A 72 14.09 -12.21 -0.58
N VAL A 73 13.12 -12.82 0.09
CA VAL A 73 11.88 -13.34 -0.50
C VAL A 73 10.66 -12.67 0.12
N VAL A 74 9.62 -12.46 -0.68
CA VAL A 74 8.37 -11.82 -0.26
C VAL A 74 7.30 -12.88 -0.11
N ALA A 75 6.69 -12.95 1.09
CA ALA A 75 5.61 -13.88 1.36
C ALA A 75 4.33 -13.47 0.63
N LEU A 76 3.69 -14.45 -0.03
CA LEU A 76 2.38 -14.29 -0.66
C LEU A 76 1.23 -14.68 0.28
N HIS A 77 1.55 -15.23 1.44
CA HIS A 77 0.61 -15.57 2.49
C HIS A 77 1.16 -15.17 3.85
N GLN A 78 0.26 -14.91 4.79
CA GLN A 78 0.63 -14.58 6.16
C GLN A 78 1.17 -15.81 6.88
N GLU A 79 2.41 -15.71 7.35
CA GLU A 79 3.04 -16.75 8.16
C GLU A 79 2.65 -16.62 9.64
N ASN A 80 2.77 -17.72 10.38
CA ASN A 80 2.50 -17.71 11.82
C ASN A 80 3.55 -16.90 12.57
N ALA A 81 3.15 -16.29 13.70
CA ALA A 81 4.07 -15.57 14.56
C ALA A 81 5.26 -16.43 14.99
N GLY A 82 6.47 -15.88 14.83
CA GLY A 82 7.73 -16.56 15.20
C GLY A 82 8.34 -17.42 14.09
N VAL A 83 7.72 -17.49 12.91
CA VAL A 83 8.33 -18.09 11.72
C VAL A 83 9.23 -17.05 11.02
N ASP A 84 10.43 -17.46 10.63
CA ASP A 84 11.49 -16.63 10.03
C ASP A 84 11.72 -16.89 8.54
N HIS A 85 10.89 -17.72 7.92
CA HIS A 85 10.88 -18.06 6.51
C HIS A 85 9.46 -18.00 5.93
N ALA A 86 9.35 -17.94 4.60
CA ALA A 86 8.07 -17.95 3.90
C ALA A 86 7.95 -19.20 3.02
N TYR A 87 6.83 -19.92 3.11
CA TYR A 87 6.64 -21.16 2.33
C TYR A 87 6.19 -20.87 0.90
N ASP A 88 5.21 -19.99 0.74
CA ASP A 88 4.76 -19.49 -0.56
C ASP A 88 5.27 -18.07 -0.75
N ASN A 89 6.25 -17.93 -1.63
CA ASN A 89 7.00 -16.69 -1.78
C ASN A 89 7.45 -16.45 -3.22
N VAL A 90 7.82 -15.20 -3.48
CA VAL A 90 8.50 -14.77 -4.69
C VAL A 90 9.78 -14.03 -4.33
N SER A 91 10.76 -13.99 -5.24
CA SER A 91 11.97 -13.21 -4.99
C SER A 91 11.65 -11.71 -4.90
N PHE A 92 12.34 -11.01 -4.00
CA PHE A 92 12.18 -9.55 -3.88
C PHE A 92 12.62 -8.81 -5.16
N GLU A 93 13.58 -9.38 -5.91
CA GLU A 93 13.96 -8.88 -7.23
C GLU A 93 12.78 -8.90 -8.21
N SER A 94 12.04 -10.00 -8.28
CA SER A 94 10.86 -10.13 -9.14
C SER A 94 9.79 -9.09 -8.79
N VAL A 95 9.62 -8.81 -7.49
CA VAL A 95 8.76 -7.71 -7.02
C VAL A 95 9.25 -6.36 -7.55
N CYS A 96 10.54 -6.05 -7.45
CA CYS A 96 11.10 -4.80 -7.99
C CYS A 96 10.89 -4.66 -9.50
N VAL A 97 11.08 -5.74 -10.25
CA VAL A 97 10.86 -5.79 -11.70
C VAL A 97 9.39 -5.56 -12.04
N THR A 98 8.47 -6.15 -11.28
CA THR A 98 7.03 -5.93 -11.45
C THR A 98 6.68 -4.46 -11.19
N LEU A 99 7.17 -3.90 -10.08
CA LEU A 99 6.91 -2.50 -9.71
C LEU A 99 7.36 -1.51 -10.79
N VAL A 100 8.58 -1.66 -11.32
CA VAL A 100 9.08 -0.70 -12.33
C VAL A 100 8.29 -0.77 -13.64
N ASN A 101 7.78 -1.95 -14.00
CA ASN A 101 7.06 -2.16 -15.25
C ASN A 101 5.57 -1.80 -15.16
N GLU A 102 4.96 -1.96 -13.98
CA GLU A 102 3.49 -1.92 -13.85
C GLU A 102 2.98 -0.76 -12.99
N ALA A 103 3.79 -0.19 -12.08
CA ALA A 103 3.34 0.91 -11.22
C ALA A 103 3.52 2.30 -11.84
N PHE A 104 4.34 2.39 -12.90
CA PHE A 104 4.79 3.63 -13.53
C PHE A 104 4.61 3.62 -15.06
N PRO A 105 4.37 4.79 -15.70
CA PRO A 105 4.20 6.11 -15.08
C PRO A 105 2.86 6.24 -14.34
N SER A 106 2.79 7.21 -13.43
CA SER A 106 1.55 7.50 -12.73
C SER A 106 1.50 8.93 -12.20
N ASP A 107 0.28 9.39 -12.04
CA ASP A 107 -0.13 10.70 -11.58
C ASP A 107 -0.06 10.89 -10.06
N VAL A 108 0.12 9.80 -9.31
CA VAL A 108 0.24 9.73 -7.84
C VAL A 108 1.39 8.79 -7.47
N PRO A 109 1.98 8.89 -6.26
CA PRO A 109 3.05 8.00 -5.86
C PRO A 109 2.60 6.54 -5.76
N LEU A 110 3.59 5.65 -5.69
CA LEU A 110 3.46 4.33 -5.09
C LEU A 110 4.05 4.38 -3.68
N ILE A 111 3.34 3.90 -2.68
CA ILE A 111 3.84 3.67 -1.33
C ILE A 111 4.20 2.18 -1.22
N LEU A 112 5.47 1.89 -0.99
CA LEU A 112 5.96 0.55 -0.73
C LEU A 112 6.32 0.42 0.75
N SER A 113 5.48 -0.26 1.51
CA SER A 113 5.74 -0.63 2.91
C SER A 113 6.53 -1.94 2.92
N ILE A 114 7.73 -1.95 3.50
CA ILE A 114 8.59 -3.13 3.60
C ILE A 114 8.63 -3.55 5.06
N VAL A 115 8.14 -4.75 5.36
CA VAL A 115 8.19 -5.33 6.72
C VAL A 115 9.21 -6.46 6.73
N PRO A 116 10.44 -6.23 7.21
CA PRO A 116 11.43 -7.29 7.33
C PRO A 116 11.10 -8.21 8.51
N HIS A 117 11.01 -9.52 8.23
CA HIS A 117 10.94 -10.60 9.23
C HIS A 117 12.31 -11.26 9.43
N THR A 118 13.37 -10.47 9.23
CA THR A 118 14.75 -10.88 9.41
C THR A 118 15.55 -9.75 10.06
N SER A 119 16.57 -10.13 10.84
CA SER A 119 17.56 -9.21 11.41
C SER A 119 18.91 -9.24 10.66
N THR A 120 19.02 -10.04 9.59
CA THR A 120 20.27 -10.18 8.84
C THR A 120 20.55 -8.93 8.01
N THR A 121 21.61 -8.20 8.38
CA THR A 121 22.04 -6.99 7.63
C THR A 121 22.35 -7.30 6.16
N PHE A 122 22.81 -8.52 5.86
CA PHE A 122 23.04 -8.96 4.48
C PHE A 122 21.75 -8.93 3.64
N THR A 123 20.67 -9.55 4.14
CA THR A 123 19.37 -9.59 3.45
C THR A 123 18.79 -8.18 3.31
N LEU A 124 18.88 -7.35 4.36
CA LEU A 124 18.47 -5.94 4.31
C LEU A 124 19.26 -5.13 3.26
N ASN A 125 20.57 -5.34 3.17
CA ASN A 125 21.40 -4.69 2.17
C ASN A 125 21.09 -5.19 0.75
N ARG A 126 20.68 -6.46 0.60
CA ARG A 126 20.22 -7.00 -0.68
C ARG A 126 18.90 -6.40 -1.13
N ILE A 127 17.96 -6.16 -0.22
CA ILE A 127 16.74 -5.39 -0.50
C ILE A 127 17.11 -4.02 -1.07
N ALA A 128 18.00 -3.28 -0.37
CA ALA A 128 18.45 -1.97 -0.81
C ALA A 128 19.11 -1.98 -2.20
N TYR A 129 19.90 -3.03 -2.48
CA TYR A 129 20.52 -3.24 -3.78
C TYR A 129 19.48 -3.41 -4.90
N HIS A 130 18.48 -4.28 -4.73
CA HIS A 130 17.45 -4.51 -5.75
C HIS A 130 16.59 -3.26 -6.01
N LEU A 131 16.23 -2.54 -4.93
CA LEU A 131 15.55 -1.24 -5.04
C LEU A 131 16.40 -0.24 -5.84
N SER A 132 17.67 -0.07 -5.46
CA SER A 132 18.56 0.93 -6.07
C SER A 132 18.95 0.60 -7.51
N THR A 133 18.99 -0.67 -7.88
CA THR A 133 19.30 -1.07 -9.26
C THR A 133 18.08 -0.93 -10.17
N THR A 134 16.90 -1.35 -9.68
CA THR A 134 15.70 -1.47 -10.51
C THR A 134 14.83 -0.21 -10.50
N LEU A 135 14.65 0.42 -9.34
CA LEU A 135 13.67 1.49 -9.12
C LEU A 135 14.29 2.90 -8.95
N HIS A 136 15.60 3.06 -9.08
CA HIS A 136 16.32 4.32 -8.79
C HIS A 136 15.72 5.58 -9.43
N LYS A 137 15.18 5.50 -10.64
CA LYS A 137 14.59 6.65 -11.35
C LYS A 137 13.33 7.18 -10.66
N HIS A 138 12.65 6.31 -9.93
CA HIS A 138 11.38 6.59 -9.28
C HIS A 138 11.53 6.97 -7.82
N PHE A 139 12.71 6.92 -7.20
CA PHE A 139 12.85 7.31 -5.81
C PHE A 139 12.42 8.75 -5.55
N ALA A 140 11.59 8.91 -4.53
CA ALA A 140 11.33 10.20 -3.91
C ALA A 140 12.45 10.53 -2.92
N LYS A 141 12.77 11.81 -2.78
CA LYS A 141 13.76 12.32 -1.84
C LYS A 141 13.08 13.23 -0.83
N ASP A 142 13.60 13.23 0.40
CA ASP A 142 13.20 14.16 1.47
C ASP A 142 11.67 14.21 1.70
N VAL A 143 11.01 13.05 1.61
CA VAL A 143 9.56 12.96 1.77
C VAL A 143 9.19 12.97 3.24
N THR A 144 8.22 13.81 3.57
CA THR A 144 7.55 13.88 4.87
C THR A 144 6.05 13.70 4.69
N GLU A 145 5.32 13.53 5.78
CA GLU A 145 3.86 13.49 5.81
C GLU A 145 3.21 14.79 5.25
N GLU A 146 3.93 15.91 5.32
CA GLU A 146 3.53 17.23 4.80
C GLU A 146 3.78 17.39 3.30
N THR A 147 4.50 16.46 2.67
CA THR A 147 4.87 16.58 1.25
C THR A 147 3.63 16.53 0.37
N LEU A 148 3.55 17.45 -0.60
CA LEU A 148 2.39 17.53 -1.49
C LEU A 148 2.26 16.27 -2.35
N LEU A 149 1.07 15.69 -2.44
CA LEU A 149 0.82 14.46 -3.20
C LEU A 149 1.27 14.59 -4.66
N GLY A 150 1.00 15.74 -5.28
CA GLY A 150 1.36 16.02 -6.68
C GLY A 150 2.86 16.11 -6.93
N ALA A 151 3.66 16.48 -5.92
CA ALA A 151 5.12 16.51 -6.03
C ALA A 151 5.72 15.09 -6.11
N LEU A 152 4.94 14.07 -5.73
CA LEU A 152 5.33 12.68 -5.72
C LEU A 152 4.81 11.90 -6.95
N ALA A 153 4.32 12.59 -7.98
CA ALA A 153 3.92 11.95 -9.23
C ALA A 153 5.08 11.16 -9.85
N ASN A 154 4.78 9.94 -10.32
CA ASN A 154 5.76 8.99 -10.87
C ASN A 154 6.88 8.59 -9.90
N LYS A 155 6.65 8.75 -8.58
CA LYS A 155 7.61 8.39 -7.54
C LYS A 155 7.18 7.20 -6.69
N ILE A 156 8.16 6.54 -6.09
CA ILE A 156 7.99 5.56 -5.03
C ILE A 156 8.43 6.18 -3.70
N VAL A 157 7.59 6.02 -2.69
CA VAL A 157 7.89 6.34 -1.29
C VAL A 157 8.09 5.03 -0.56
N ILE A 158 9.28 4.84 0.01
CA ILE A 158 9.64 3.64 0.76
C ILE A 158 9.34 3.86 2.23
N VAL A 159 8.59 2.93 2.82
CA VAL A 159 8.18 2.98 4.22
C VAL A 159 8.66 1.71 4.89
N SER A 160 9.26 1.82 6.06
CA SER A 160 9.74 0.65 6.82
C SER A 160 9.79 0.94 8.31
N GLY A 161 10.01 -0.09 9.13
CA GLY A 161 10.10 0.06 10.58
C GLY A 161 11.50 0.29 11.11
N PRO A 162 11.67 0.31 12.44
CA PRO A 162 12.98 0.46 13.08
C PRO A 162 13.93 -0.72 12.82
N GLU A 163 13.44 -1.84 12.32
CA GLU A 163 14.19 -3.08 12.07
C GLU A 163 15.27 -2.90 10.99
N VAL A 164 15.17 -1.89 10.12
CA VAL A 164 16.15 -1.65 9.06
C VAL A 164 17.38 -0.86 9.51
N ARG A 165 17.42 -0.40 10.77
CA ARG A 165 18.50 0.47 11.27
C ARG A 165 19.87 -0.19 11.13
N GLY A 166 20.85 0.58 10.67
CA GLY A 166 22.22 0.13 10.47
C GLY A 166 22.43 -0.67 9.18
N SER A 167 21.45 -0.67 8.27
CA SER A 167 21.56 -1.26 6.94
C SER A 167 21.49 -0.20 5.85
N ASN A 168 21.90 -0.54 4.64
CA ASN A 168 21.77 0.32 3.46
C ASN A 168 20.30 0.58 3.09
N LEU A 169 19.36 -0.24 3.60
CA LEU A 169 17.94 -0.01 3.38
C LEU A 169 17.44 1.21 4.16
N GLU A 170 18.02 1.49 5.34
CA GLU A 170 17.69 2.67 6.14
C GLU A 170 17.84 3.97 5.35
N GLU A 171 18.88 4.07 4.51
CA GLU A 171 19.15 5.25 3.67
C GLU A 171 18.10 5.48 2.58
N LEU A 172 17.34 4.45 2.20
CA LEU A 172 16.29 4.54 1.18
C LEU A 172 14.91 4.79 1.79
N VAL A 173 14.74 4.58 3.09
CA VAL A 173 13.45 4.76 3.77
C VAL A 173 13.10 6.24 3.87
N ASN A 174 11.93 6.58 3.36
CA ASN A 174 11.38 7.93 3.44
C ASN A 174 10.62 8.16 4.76
N LEU A 175 9.77 7.21 5.15
CA LEU A 175 8.95 7.30 6.36
C LEU A 175 9.14 6.06 7.22
N ASN A 176 9.26 6.25 8.53
CA ASN A 176 9.50 5.17 9.47
C ASN A 176 8.38 5.06 10.51
N TRP A 177 7.73 3.89 10.68
CA TRP A 177 6.66 3.75 11.67
C TRP A 177 7.13 3.69 13.13
N GLY A 178 8.43 3.69 13.37
CA GLY A 178 9.04 3.92 14.68
C GLY A 178 9.35 5.40 14.97
N SER A 179 8.99 6.32 14.07
CA SER A 179 9.15 7.77 14.27
C SER A 179 7.87 8.42 14.82
N SER A 180 7.89 9.74 15.01
CA SER A 180 6.70 10.51 15.39
C SER A 180 5.77 10.84 14.20
N SER A 181 6.23 10.73 12.95
CA SER A 181 5.49 11.16 11.76
C SER A 181 4.54 10.09 11.21
N LEU A 182 4.83 8.82 11.49
CA LEU A 182 4.02 7.70 11.02
C LEU A 182 3.86 6.67 12.13
N ARG A 183 2.62 6.20 12.32
CA ARG A 183 2.33 5.07 13.22
C ARG A 183 1.83 3.89 12.42
N ARG A 184 2.33 2.69 12.75
CA ARG A 184 1.75 1.44 12.25
C ARG A 184 0.93 0.81 13.36
N LEU A 185 -0.35 0.62 13.12
CA LEU A 185 -1.32 0.06 14.05
C LEU A 185 -1.83 -1.27 13.50
N GLU A 186 -2.04 -2.24 14.38
CA GLU A 186 -2.88 -3.37 14.04
C GLU A 186 -4.35 -2.93 13.96
N TYR A 187 -5.15 -3.67 13.20
CA TYR A 187 -6.58 -3.44 13.09
C TYR A 187 -7.27 -3.21 14.44
N GLN A 188 -7.00 -4.06 15.43
CA GLN A 188 -7.63 -3.98 16.74
C GLN A 188 -7.29 -2.67 17.47
N GLN A 189 -6.06 -2.21 17.32
CA GLN A 189 -5.58 -0.97 17.94
C GLN A 189 -6.22 0.25 17.29
N ALA A 190 -6.46 0.19 15.97
CA ALA A 190 -7.14 1.26 15.25
C ALA A 190 -8.67 1.25 15.46
N ALA A 191 -9.28 0.07 15.55
CA ALA A 191 -10.74 -0.07 15.74
C ALA A 191 -11.17 0.19 17.19
N TYR A 192 -10.32 -0.14 18.16
CA TYR A 192 -10.59 0.03 19.59
C TYR A 192 -9.40 0.72 20.28
N PRO A 193 -9.10 1.98 19.92
CA PRO A 193 -7.98 2.70 20.48
C PRO A 193 -8.20 2.97 21.96
N ARG A 194 -7.11 2.90 22.73
CA ARG A 194 -7.13 3.23 24.16
C ARG A 194 -7.54 4.69 24.40
N ASP A 195 -7.12 5.58 23.51
CA ASP A 195 -7.48 7.00 23.50
C ASP A 195 -7.90 7.42 22.08
N PRO A 196 -9.21 7.38 21.77
CA PRO A 196 -9.71 7.78 20.46
C PRO A 196 -9.44 9.25 20.12
N ALA A 197 -9.44 10.14 21.11
CA ALA A 197 -9.26 11.57 20.89
C ALA A 197 -7.82 11.90 20.53
N GLU A 198 -6.86 11.23 21.16
CA GLU A 198 -5.44 11.32 20.79
C GLU A 198 -5.19 10.81 19.37
N LEU A 199 -5.76 9.65 19.00
CA LEU A 199 -5.59 9.10 17.65
C LEU A 199 -6.17 10.04 16.57
N MET A 200 -7.36 10.60 16.81
CA MET A 200 -7.94 11.59 15.91
C MET A 200 -7.10 12.86 15.82
N ALA A 201 -6.53 13.33 16.94
CA ALA A 201 -5.66 14.50 16.95
C ALA A 201 -4.35 14.24 16.19
N PHE A 202 -3.75 13.06 16.38
CA PHE A 202 -2.55 12.63 15.67
C PHE A 202 -2.78 12.58 14.15
N ASN A 203 -3.91 12.00 13.72
CA ASN A 203 -4.24 11.83 12.30
C ASN A 203 -4.56 13.14 11.55
N LYS A 204 -4.61 14.30 12.23
CA LYS A 204 -4.79 15.59 11.54
C LYS A 204 -3.53 16.07 10.81
N ASP A 205 -2.37 15.73 11.36
CA ASP A 205 -1.07 16.21 10.89
C ASP A 205 -0.07 15.07 10.63
N HIS A 206 -0.42 13.83 10.96
CA HIS A 206 0.45 12.67 10.78
C HIS A 206 -0.29 11.50 10.14
N ILE A 207 0.46 10.47 9.75
CA ILE A 207 -0.05 9.30 9.05
C ILE A 207 -0.19 8.12 10.01
N SER A 208 -1.38 7.52 10.07
CA SER A 208 -1.56 6.18 10.65
C SER A 208 -1.81 5.16 9.56
N MET A 209 -1.01 4.10 9.58
CA MET A 209 -1.11 2.92 8.74
C MET A 209 -1.70 1.75 9.53
N VAL A 210 -2.82 1.23 9.06
CA VAL A 210 -3.54 0.12 9.69
C VAL A 210 -3.27 -1.16 8.92
N ALA A 211 -2.75 -2.15 9.62
CA ALA A 211 -2.41 -3.44 9.06
C ALA A 211 -3.29 -4.58 9.59
N PRO A 212 -3.47 -5.65 8.80
CA PRO A 212 -4.16 -6.83 9.28
C PRO A 212 -3.40 -7.46 10.46
N SER A 213 -4.16 -8.07 11.36
CA SER A 213 -3.64 -8.97 12.38
C SER A 213 -4.12 -10.40 12.13
N ASP A 214 -3.46 -11.38 12.73
CA ASP A 214 -3.76 -12.82 12.57
C ASP A 214 -5.25 -13.17 12.77
N MET A 215 -5.94 -12.41 13.62
CA MET A 215 -7.35 -12.63 13.99
C MET A 215 -8.37 -11.96 13.05
N TYR A 216 -7.96 -11.02 12.20
CA TYR A 216 -8.87 -10.16 11.43
C TYR A 216 -8.47 -10.08 9.95
N LYS A 217 -8.27 -11.25 9.33
CA LYS A 217 -7.82 -11.42 7.94
C LYS A 217 -8.82 -10.92 6.89
N THR A 218 -10.10 -10.86 7.22
CA THR A 218 -11.18 -10.47 6.30
C THR A 218 -12.24 -9.68 7.06
N VAL A 219 -11.95 -8.44 7.44
CA VAL A 219 -12.99 -7.54 7.95
C VAL A 219 -13.58 -6.80 6.77
N ALA A 220 -14.91 -6.88 6.62
CA ALA A 220 -15.64 -6.10 5.63
C ALA A 220 -15.35 -4.61 5.85
N ALA A 221 -14.90 -3.93 4.79
CA ALA A 221 -14.48 -2.53 4.73
C ALA A 221 -14.93 -1.67 5.92
N VAL A 222 -13.98 -1.41 6.83
CA VAL A 222 -14.26 -0.61 8.02
C VAL A 222 -14.10 0.84 7.62
N LYS A 223 -15.24 1.51 7.50
CA LYS A 223 -15.29 2.91 7.12
C LYS A 223 -15.04 3.74 8.37
N ASP A 224 -13.92 4.47 8.35
CA ASP A 224 -13.48 5.46 9.33
C ASP A 224 -12.90 4.92 10.65
N LEU A 225 -11.60 4.63 10.62
CA LEU A 225 -10.79 4.24 11.78
C LEU A 225 -10.18 5.48 12.46
N TYR A 226 -11.03 6.39 12.94
CA TYR A 226 -10.60 7.62 13.62
C TYR A 226 -9.65 8.49 12.78
N GLY A 227 -9.91 8.58 11.47
CA GLY A 227 -9.07 9.35 10.54
C GLY A 227 -7.78 8.67 10.06
N CYS A 228 -7.54 7.39 10.38
CA CYS A 228 -6.37 6.68 9.85
C CYS A 228 -6.38 6.68 8.31
N GLN A 229 -5.27 7.10 7.72
CA GLN A 229 -5.15 7.36 6.30
C GLN A 229 -4.90 6.08 5.50
N TRP A 230 -3.97 5.25 5.93
CA TRP A 230 -3.46 4.15 5.13
C TRP A 230 -4.01 2.84 5.66
N ASN A 231 -4.77 2.10 4.86
CA ASN A 231 -5.49 0.92 5.32
C ASN A 231 -5.21 -0.31 4.45
N LEU A 232 -4.46 -1.27 4.99
CA LEU A 232 -4.05 -2.51 4.31
C LEU A 232 -5.10 -3.63 4.38
N ILE A 233 -6.23 -3.43 5.06
CA ILE A 233 -7.26 -4.46 5.29
C ILE A 233 -8.41 -4.30 4.31
N SER A 234 -8.69 -3.05 3.92
CA SER A 234 -9.72 -2.73 2.94
C SER A 234 -9.25 -1.56 2.09
N GLY A 235 -9.28 -1.74 0.78
CA GLY A 235 -8.68 -0.78 -0.13
C GLY A 235 -9.66 -0.22 -1.15
N THR A 236 -9.61 1.10 -1.30
CA THR A 236 -10.04 1.78 -2.53
C THR A 236 -8.81 2.00 -3.39
N ALA A 237 -8.96 1.90 -4.71
CA ALA A 237 -7.88 2.18 -5.64
C ALA A 237 -7.42 3.65 -5.51
N GLY A 238 -6.11 3.88 -5.53
CA GLY A 238 -5.55 5.23 -5.50
C GLY A 238 -5.59 5.93 -4.14
N PHE A 239 -5.56 7.27 -4.22
CA PHE A 239 -5.62 8.17 -3.08
C PHE A 239 -6.97 8.90 -3.10
N LEU A 240 -7.59 9.03 -1.93
CA LEU A 240 -8.84 9.76 -1.75
C LEU A 240 -8.63 10.81 -0.66
N PRO A 241 -9.04 12.07 -0.87
CA PRO A 241 -8.99 13.08 0.19
C PRO A 241 -9.68 12.56 1.45
N THR A 242 -9.03 12.69 2.61
CA THR A 242 -9.71 12.45 3.88
C THR A 242 -10.80 13.51 4.01
N LYS A 243 -12.03 13.08 4.28
CA LYS A 243 -13.09 14.05 4.59
C LYS A 243 -12.68 14.72 5.89
N GLY A 244 -12.38 16.02 5.82
CA GLY A 244 -12.06 16.80 7.02
C GLY A 244 -13.08 16.54 8.11
N THR A 245 -12.61 15.94 9.20
CA THR A 245 -13.37 15.81 10.46
C THR A 245 -13.28 17.10 11.25
#